data_AF-A0A2V9CN68-F1
#
_entry.id   AF-A0A2V9CN68-F1
#
_cell.length_a   1.000
_cell.length_b   1.000
_cell.length_c   1.000
_cell.angle_alpha   90.00
_cell.angle_beta   90.00
_cell.angle_gamma   90.00
#
_symmetry.space_group_name_H-M   'P 1'
#
loop_
_entity.id
_entity.type
_entity.pdbx_description
1 polymer ?
#
loop_
_entity_poly.entity_id
_entity_poly.type
_entity_poly.pdbx_seq_one_letter_code
_entity_poly.pdbx_strand_id
1 'polypeptide(L)'
;MRRSTPKTSGLKLVMLFHRRNQTCCVCSHNLDVEDASQEVTELRRDGLPAFRVDQRSRHTDVDPDECAACRAEIKQSMNPLPVFDSRKR
;
A
#
# COMPACT_ATOMS: atom_id res chain seq x y z
N MET A 1 20.00 -6.06 23.91
CA MET A 1 19.55 -6.36 22.54
C MET A 1 18.86 -5.11 21.98
N ARG A 2 19.52 -4.37 21.07
CA ARG A 2 18.89 -3.19 20.46
C ARG A 2 17.85 -3.70 19.46
N ARG A 3 16.57 -3.56 19.82
CA ARG A 3 15.45 -3.78 18.91
C ARG A 3 15.55 -2.69 17.86
N SER A 4 16.21 -2.98 16.74
CA SER A 4 16.19 -2.14 15.55
C SER A 4 14.73 -2.02 15.15
N THR A 5 14.08 -0.93 15.55
CA THR A 5 12.85 -0.51 14.91
C THR A 5 13.17 -0.44 13.42
N PRO A 6 12.45 -1.16 12.54
CA PRO A 6 12.67 -0.99 11.12
C PRO A 6 12.48 0.51 10.86
N LYS A 7 13.56 1.20 10.48
CA LYS A 7 13.47 2.53 9.91
C LYS A 7 12.64 2.34 8.65
N THR A 8 11.33 2.48 8.78
CA THR A 8 10.48 2.67 7.62
C THR A 8 11.04 3.90 6.92
N SER A 9 11.28 3.80 5.62
CA SER A 9 11.99 4.82 4.84
C SER A 9 11.25 6.18 4.78
N GLY A 10 10.17 6.35 5.56
CA GLY A 10 9.18 7.42 5.41
C GLY A 10 8.29 7.22 4.18
N LEU A 11 8.68 6.32 3.28
CA LEU A 11 8.01 6.04 2.03
C LEU A 11 6.73 5.25 2.24
N LYS A 12 5.78 5.54 1.37
CA LYS A 12 4.47 4.93 1.29
C LYS A 12 4.23 4.44 -0.13
N LEU A 13 3.48 3.36 -0.20
CA LEU A 13 2.90 2.88 -1.44
C LEU A 13 1.38 3.01 -1.36
N VAL A 14 0.75 3.35 -2.48
CA VAL A 14 -0.69 3.47 -2.61
C VAL A 14 -1.19 2.32 -3.45
N MET A 15 -2.20 1.62 -2.93
CA MET A 15 -2.77 0.46 -3.59
C MET A 15 -4.29 0.53 -3.63
N LEU A 16 -4.85 -0.03 -4.70
CA LEU A 16 -6.27 -0.23 -4.89
C LEU A 16 -6.65 -1.67 -4.62
N PHE A 17 -7.74 -1.86 -3.88
CA PHE A 17 -8.28 -3.19 -3.60
C PHE A 17 -9.50 -3.49 -4.47
N HIS A 18 -9.34 -4.32 -5.49
CA HIS A 18 -10.44 -4.76 -6.33
C HIS A 18 -11.24 -5.88 -5.65
N ARG A 19 -12.31 -5.51 -4.94
CA ARG A 19 -13.19 -6.45 -4.23
C ARG A 19 -13.74 -7.59 -5.09
N ARG A 20 -14.02 -7.33 -6.37
CA ARG A 20 -14.59 -8.33 -7.30
C ARG A 20 -13.64 -9.49 -7.56
N ASN A 21 -12.36 -9.19 -7.70
CA ASN A 21 -11.33 -10.17 -8.05
C ASN A 21 -10.45 -10.53 -6.85
N GLN A 22 -10.67 -9.90 -5.69
CA GLN A 22 -9.83 -9.95 -4.50
C GLN A 22 -8.35 -9.66 -4.82
N THR A 23 -8.11 -8.82 -5.82
CA THR A 23 -6.76 -8.43 -6.25
C THR A 23 -6.39 -7.04 -5.74
N CYS A 24 -5.10 -6.83 -5.62
CA CYS A 24 -4.50 -5.54 -5.30
C CYS A 24 -3.72 -5.03 -6.51
N CYS A 25 -3.91 -3.77 -6.87
CA CYS A 25 -3.11 -3.06 -7.87
C CYS A 25 -2.34 -1.94 -7.17
N VAL A 26 -1.13 -1.64 -7.63
CA VAL A 26 -0.29 -0.59 -7.04
C VAL A 26 -0.44 0.63 -7.92
N CYS A 27 -1.00 1.72 -7.40
CA CYS A 27 -1.09 2.96 -8.15
C CYS A 27 0.26 3.68 -8.20
N SER A 28 0.89 3.78 -7.03
CA SER A 28 2.10 4.56 -6.84
C SER A 28 2.96 3.96 -5.74
N HIS A 29 4.27 4.11 -5.90
CA HIS A 29 5.28 3.76 -4.92
C HIS A 29 6.27 4.91 -4.74
N ASN A 30 7.14 4.83 -3.73
CA ASN A 30 8.12 5.88 -3.40
C ASN A 30 7.50 7.23 -3.02
N LEU A 31 6.22 7.25 -2.64
CA LEU A 31 5.57 8.48 -2.19
C LEU A 31 5.97 8.79 -0.75
N ASP A 32 5.98 10.07 -0.39
CA ASP A 32 6.01 10.42 1.02
C ASP A 32 4.61 10.29 1.66
N VAL A 33 4.51 10.62 2.94
CA VAL A 33 3.26 10.50 3.70
C VAL A 33 2.19 11.47 3.20
N GLU A 34 2.58 12.68 2.81
CA GLU A 34 1.65 13.72 2.37
C GLU A 34 1.12 13.40 0.98
N ASP A 35 2.01 13.07 0.04
CA ASP A 35 1.67 12.67 -1.33
C ASP A 35 0.77 11.43 -1.33
N ALA A 36 1.13 10.39 -0.56
CA ALA A 36 0.30 9.19 -0.47
C ALA A 36 -1.07 9.46 0.19
N SER A 37 -1.15 10.44 1.10
CA SER A 37 -2.43 10.82 1.71
C SER A 37 -3.31 11.58 0.73
N GLN A 38 -2.72 12.46 -0.07
CA GLN A 38 -3.41 13.17 -1.12
C GLN A 38 -3.96 12.21 -2.17
N GLU A 39 -3.12 11.29 -2.67
CA GLU A 39 -3.52 10.33 -3.70
C GLU A 39 -4.64 9.39 -3.21
N VAL A 40 -4.53 8.88 -1.97
CA VAL A 40 -5.61 8.08 -1.37
C VAL A 40 -6.90 8.89 -1.24
N THR A 41 -6.81 10.18 -0.94
CA THR A 41 -7.98 11.06 -0.83
C THR A 41 -8.66 11.26 -2.19
N GLU A 42 -7.88 11.45 -3.25
CA GLU A 42 -8.37 11.59 -4.63
C GLU A 42 -9.02 10.29 -5.12
N LEU A 43 -8.34 9.15 -4.98
CA LEU A 43 -8.89 7.86 -5.37
C LEU A 43 -10.18 7.52 -4.61
N ARG A 44 -10.24 7.84 -3.31
CA ARG A 44 -11.47 7.63 -2.52
C ARG A 44 -12.60 8.57 -2.93
N ARG A 45 -12.29 9.80 -3.36
CA ARG A 45 -13.29 10.71 -3.94
C ARG A 45 -13.88 10.14 -5.23
N ASP A 46 -13.09 9.42 -6.02
CA ASP A 46 -13.53 8.70 -7.22
C ASP A 46 -14.24 7.37 -6.92
N GLY A 47 -14.48 7.06 -5.63
CA GLY A 47 -15.14 5.83 -5.20
C GLY A 47 -14.26 4.59 -5.26
N LEU A 48 -12.94 4.75 -5.48
CA LEU A 48 -11.99 3.65 -5.52
C LEU A 48 -11.53 3.29 -4.10
N PRO A 49 -11.51 2.00 -3.74
CA PRO A 49 -11.06 1.54 -2.43
C PRO A 49 -9.52 1.59 -2.33
N ALA A 50 -8.98 2.78 -2.11
CA ALA A 50 -7.56 3.05 -1.97
C ALA A 50 -7.07 2.97 -0.52
N PHE A 51 -5.86 2.44 -0.35
CA PHE A 51 -5.16 2.32 0.92
C PHE A 51 -3.68 2.66 0.75
N ARG A 52 -3.08 3.27 1.77
CA ARG A 52 -1.64 3.46 1.86
C ARG A 52 -1.02 2.36 2.71
N VAL A 53 0.18 1.94 2.34
CA VAL A 53 0.97 0.92 3.06
C VAL A 53 2.37 1.46 3.29
N ASP A 54 2.99 1.03 4.39
CA ASP A 54 4.37 1.36 4.69
C ASP A 54 5.31 0.70 3.69
N GLN A 55 6.06 1.52 2.98
CA GLN A 55 7.09 1.05 2.08
C GLN A 55 8.43 0.96 2.82
N ARG A 56 9.08 -0.20 2.74
CA ARG A 56 10.31 -0.46 3.52
C ARG A 56 11.57 0.05 2.86
N SER A 57 11.57 0.11 1.52
CA SER A 57 12.74 0.47 0.73
C SER A 57 12.30 1.19 -0.53
N ARG A 58 13.15 2.08 -1.07
CA ARG A 58 12.87 2.75 -2.35
C ARG A 58 12.91 1.73 -3.49
N HIS A 59 11.87 1.70 -4.31
CA HIS A 59 11.79 0.84 -5.49
C HIS A 59 12.32 1.57 -6.72
N THR A 60 12.92 0.85 -7.65
CA THR A 60 13.59 1.44 -8.83
C THR A 60 12.79 1.31 -10.12
N ASP A 61 11.74 0.47 -10.13
CA ASP A 61 10.89 0.28 -11.29
C ASP A 61 10.09 1.54 -11.59
N VAL A 62 9.84 1.81 -12.87
CA VAL A 62 9.02 2.95 -13.32
C VAL A 62 7.53 2.62 -13.23
N ASP A 63 7.18 1.36 -13.49
CA ASP A 63 5.81 0.88 -13.37
C ASP A 63 5.60 0.24 -11.99
N PRO A 64 4.73 0.82 -11.14
CA PRO A 64 4.46 0.29 -9.81
C PRO A 64 3.71 -1.07 -9.83
N ASP A 65 2.94 -1.37 -10.87
CA ASP A 65 2.17 -2.62 -10.97
C ASP A 65 3.04 -3.80 -11.44
N GLU A 66 4.06 -3.52 -12.27
CA GLU A 66 5.10 -4.48 -12.65
C GLU A 66 6.24 -4.60 -11.61
N CYS A 67 6.29 -3.70 -10.63
CA CYS A 67 7.33 -3.68 -9.60
C CYS A 67 7.28 -4.93 -8.71
N ALA A 68 8.27 -5.81 -8.85
CA ALA A 68 8.39 -7.02 -8.05
C ALA A 68 8.54 -6.72 -6.54
N ALA A 69 9.18 -5.60 -6.20
CA ALA A 69 9.34 -5.16 -4.81
C ALA A 69 8.00 -4.73 -4.20
N CYS A 70 7.14 -4.01 -4.94
CA CYS A 70 5.78 -3.68 -4.50
C CYS A 70 4.97 -4.95 -4.23
N ARG A 71 5.01 -5.93 -5.13
CA ARG A 71 4.29 -7.21 -4.97
C ARG A 71 4.76 -7.96 -3.72
N ALA A 72 6.07 -7.98 -3.47
CA ALA A 72 6.63 -8.60 -2.27
C ALA A 72 6.19 -7.88 -0.98
N GLU A 73 6.22 -6.55 -0.96
CA GLU A 73 5.81 -5.75 0.19
C GLU A 73 4.30 -5.86 0.48
N ILE A 74 3.46 -5.89 -0.55
CA ILE A 74 2.02 -6.15 -0.43
C ILE A 74 1.78 -7.53 0.17
N LYS A 75 2.43 -8.57 -0.36
CA LYS A 75 2.25 -9.95 0.12
C LYS A 75 2.65 -10.09 1.59
N GLN A 76 3.66 -9.34 2.04
CA GLN A 76 4.08 -9.32 3.45
C GLN A 76 3.15 -8.48 4.33
N SER A 77 2.61 -7.38 3.82
CA SER A 77 1.72 -6.48 4.57
C SER A 77 0.29 -7.03 4.69
N MET A 78 -0.13 -7.86 3.73
CA MET A 78 -1.41 -8.55 3.72
C MET A 78 -1.35 -9.94 4.38
N ASN A 79 -0.34 -10.24 5.18
CA ASN A 79 -0.25 -11.54 5.86
C ASN A 79 -0.03 -11.37 7.38
N PRO A 80 -1.02 -11.71 8.23
CA PRO A 80 -2.35 -12.19 7.85
C PRO A 80 -3.16 -11.09 7.16
N LEU A 81 -4.04 -11.49 6.23
CA LEU A 81 -4.96 -10.59 5.54
C LEU A 81 -5.61 -9.69 6.59
N PRO A 82 -5.68 -8.36 6.37
CA PRO A 82 -6.42 -7.52 7.29
C PRO A 82 -7.80 -8.16 7.45
N VAL A 83 -8.11 -8.62 8.65
CA VAL A 83 -9.43 -9.11 9.00
C VAL A 83 -10.28 -7.86 8.83
N PHE A 84 -10.92 -7.73 7.68
CA PHE A 84 -11.97 -6.75 7.49
C PHE A 84 -13.04 -7.18 8.48
N ASP A 85 -13.00 -6.60 9.68
CA ASP A 85 -14.07 -6.70 10.66
C ASP A 85 -15.27 -6.09 9.94
N SER A 86 -16.05 -6.96 9.28
CA SER A 86 -17.37 -6.65 8.77
C SER A 86 -18.26 -6.47 10.00
N ARG A 87 -17.99 -5.43 10.79
CA ARG A 87 -18.74 -5.09 11.98
C ARG A 87 -19.93 -4.26 11.54
N LYS A 88 -20.98 -5.02 11.25
CA LYS A 88 -22.41 -4.81 11.52
C LYS A 88 -23.01 -3.42 11.29
N ARG A 89 -24.06 -3.45 10.46
CA ARG A 89 -25.30 -2.66 10.54
C ARG A 89 -25.59 -2.07 11.92
#